data_AF-A0ABD0UZS3-F1
#
_entry.id   AF-A0ABD0UZS3-F1
#
_cell.length_a   1.000
_cell.length_b   1.000
_cell.length_c   1.000
_cell.angle_alpha   90.00
_cell.angle_beta   90.00
_cell.angle_gamma   90.00
#
_symmetry.space_group_name_H-M   'P 1'
#
loop_
_entity.id
_entity.type
_entity.pdbx_description
1 polymer ?
#
loop_
_entity_poly.entity_id
_entity_poly.type
_entity_poly.pdbx_seq_one_letter_code
_entity_poly.pdbx_strand_id
1 'polypeptide(L)'
;MIVVKYKGEEKQFTAEEISSMVLTKMKEIAEAFLGKTVKNDVVTVPAYFNDSQRQATKDAGVIAGLNVMRIINEPTAAAIAYGLDKKTNSSSEKNVLIFDLGGGTFDDLYTHY
;
A
#
# COMPACT_ATOMS: atom_id res chain seq x y z
N MET A 1 -7.52 12.42 -16.25
CA MET A 1 -6.61 13.55 -15.95
C MET A 1 -7.26 14.43 -14.91
N ILE A 2 -6.55 14.71 -13.83
CA ILE A 2 -6.94 15.55 -12.72
C ILE A 2 -6.27 16.91 -12.91
N VAL A 3 -7.04 17.98 -12.90
CA VAL A 3 -6.55 19.33 -13.20
C VAL A 3 -6.56 20.16 -11.93
N VAL A 4 -5.41 20.77 -11.60
CA VAL A 4 -5.25 21.62 -10.41
C VAL A 4 -4.47 22.88 -10.74
N LYS A 5 -4.73 23.97 -10.03
CA LYS A 5 -3.92 25.20 -10.13
C LYS A 5 -2.77 25.13 -9.12
N TYR A 6 -1.54 25.15 -9.62
CA TYR A 6 -0.34 25.09 -8.79
C TYR A 6 0.64 26.19 -9.19
N LYS A 7 1.05 27.03 -8.22
CA LYS A 7 1.94 28.18 -8.43
C LYS A 7 1.46 29.15 -9.54
N GLY A 8 0.14 29.32 -9.65
CA GLY A 8 -0.47 30.22 -10.63
C GLY A 8 -0.76 29.59 -12.00
N GLU A 9 -0.21 28.41 -12.29
CA GLU A 9 -0.40 27.69 -13.56
C GLU A 9 -1.36 26.51 -13.40
N GLU A 10 -2.06 26.17 -14.48
CA GLU A 10 -2.85 24.95 -14.55
C GLU A 10 -1.92 23.76 -14.81
N LYS A 11 -2.04 22.72 -13.99
CA LYS A 11 -1.31 21.46 -14.14
C LYS A 11 -2.27 20.29 -14.23
N GLN A 12 -1.95 19.34 -15.09
CA GLN A 12 -2.69 18.10 -15.25
C GLN A 12 -1.86 16.94 -14.71
N PHE A 13 -2.51 16.08 -13.95
CA PHE A 13 -1.90 14.88 -13.37
C PHE A 13 -2.75 13.66 -13.65
N THR A 14 -2.09 12.53 -13.81
CA THR A 14 -2.69 11.20 -13.73
C THR A 14 -2.93 10.82 -12.26
N ALA A 15 -3.72 9.78 -12.02
CA ALA A 15 -3.94 9.32 -10.64
C ALA A 15 -2.63 8.75 -10.05
N GLU A 16 -1.87 8.07 -10.89
CA GLU A 16 -0.58 7.45 -10.61
C GLU A 16 0.47 8.50 -10.23
N GLU A 17 0.51 9.65 -10.91
CA GLU A 17 1.38 10.77 -10.54
C GLU A 17 1.01 11.38 -9.18
N ILE A 18 -0.27 11.44 -8.84
CA ILE A 18 -0.67 11.93 -7.51
C ILE A 18 -0.31 10.90 -6.43
N SER A 19 -0.57 9.62 -6.68
CA SER A 19 -0.17 8.54 -5.78
C SER A 19 1.35 8.48 -5.59
N SER A 20 2.13 8.73 -6.64
CA SER A 20 3.60 8.73 -6.55
C SER A 20 4.13 9.87 -5.68
N MET A 21 3.44 11.03 -5.63
CA MET A 21 3.79 12.11 -4.70
C MET A 21 3.64 11.67 -3.24
N VAL A 22 2.58 10.91 -2.92
CA VAL A 22 2.38 10.35 -1.57
C VAL A 22 3.45 9.32 -1.25
N LEU A 23 3.75 8.39 -2.18
CA LEU A 23 4.78 7.37 -2.00
C LEU A 23 6.18 7.99 -1.84
N THR A 24 6.49 9.03 -2.61
CA THR A 24 7.73 9.80 -2.47
C THR A 24 7.82 10.41 -1.08
N LYS A 25 6.72 10.96 -0.56
CA LYS A 25 6.72 11.52 0.80
C LYS A 25 6.95 10.44 1.86
N MET A 26 6.32 9.28 1.73
CA MET A 26 6.53 8.16 2.66
C MET A 26 7.96 7.62 2.60
N LYS A 27 8.57 7.56 1.40
CA LYS A 27 9.98 7.23 1.21
C LYS A 27 10.89 8.21 1.95
N GLU A 28 10.70 9.52 1.79
CA GLU A 28 11.48 10.53 2.51
C GLU A 28 11.42 10.36 4.04
N ILE A 29 10.23 10.06 4.58
CA ILE A 29 10.05 9.82 6.01
C ILE A 29 10.84 8.59 6.45
N ALA A 30 10.76 7.49 5.69
CA ALA A 30 11.50 6.27 5.98
C ALA A 30 13.02 6.47 5.88
N GLU A 31 13.49 7.20 4.86
CA GLU A 31 14.90 7.51 4.66
C GLU A 31 15.45 8.41 5.79
N ALA A 32 14.67 9.41 6.22
CA ALA A 32 15.03 10.27 7.34
C ALA A 32 15.13 9.48 8.66
N PHE A 33 14.21 8.53 8.88
CA PHE A 33 14.24 7.66 10.06
C PHE A 33 15.42 6.68 10.05
N LEU A 34 15.73 6.08 8.89
CA LEU A 34 16.77 5.06 8.74
C LEU A 34 18.19 5.62 8.49
N GLY A 35 18.29 6.89 8.08
CA GLY A 35 19.56 7.53 7.69
C GLY A 35 20.17 6.98 6.40
N LYS A 36 19.40 6.28 5.56
CA LYS A 36 19.87 5.66 4.31
C LYS A 36 18.77 5.63 3.26
N THR A 37 19.17 5.52 1.99
CA THR A 37 18.24 5.42 0.85
C THR A 37 17.40 4.14 0.92
N VAL A 38 16.10 4.29 0.67
CA VAL A 38 15.13 3.19 0.55
C VAL A 38 14.84 2.98 -0.93
N LYS A 39 15.04 1.74 -1.40
CA LYS A 39 14.90 1.39 -2.83
C LYS A 39 13.80 0.37 -3.11
N ASN A 40 13.50 -0.50 -2.17
CA ASN A 40 12.55 -1.59 -2.37
C ASN A 40 11.37 -1.42 -1.40
N ASP A 41 10.17 -1.70 -1.89
CA ASP A 41 8.95 -1.60 -1.11
C ASP A 41 7.98 -2.74 -1.43
N VAL A 42 7.05 -2.93 -0.49
CA VAL A 42 5.85 -3.74 -0.66
C VAL A 42 4.69 -2.81 -0.36
N VAL A 43 3.76 -2.68 -1.30
CA VAL A 43 2.63 -1.75 -1.18
C VAL A 43 1.35 -2.56 -1.00
N THR A 44 0.51 -2.12 -0.08
CA THR A 44 -0.80 -2.72 0.17
C THR A 44 -1.86 -2.07 -0.72
N VAL A 45 -2.86 -2.84 -1.13
CA VAL A 45 -4.05 -2.35 -1.84
C VAL A 45 -5.32 -3.03 -1.30
N PRO A 46 -6.50 -2.45 -1.49
CA PRO A 46 -7.77 -3.10 -1.14
C PRO A 46 -7.90 -4.47 -1.82
N ALA A 47 -8.55 -5.42 -1.16
CA ALA A 47 -8.65 -6.79 -1.68
C ALA A 47 -9.40 -6.87 -3.02
N TYR A 48 -10.36 -5.96 -3.25
CA TYR A 48 -11.16 -5.89 -4.46
C TYR A 48 -10.47 -5.18 -5.64
N PHE A 49 -9.25 -4.66 -5.48
CA PHE A 49 -8.52 -4.05 -6.60
C PHE A 49 -8.28 -5.05 -7.73
N ASN A 50 -8.70 -4.66 -8.94
CA ASN A 50 -8.45 -5.42 -10.15
C ASN A 50 -7.01 -5.25 -10.66
N ASP A 51 -6.65 -5.98 -11.72
CA ASP A 51 -5.27 -5.98 -12.25
C ASP A 51 -4.81 -4.60 -12.75
N SER A 52 -5.70 -3.82 -13.37
CA SER A 52 -5.33 -2.49 -13.87
C SER A 52 -5.06 -1.51 -12.73
N GLN A 53 -5.84 -1.55 -11.67
CA GLN A 53 -5.63 -0.71 -10.48
C GLN A 53 -4.35 -1.13 -9.74
N ARG A 54 -4.06 -2.43 -9.63
CA ARG A 54 -2.80 -2.93 -9.07
C ARG A 54 -1.59 -2.47 -9.88
N GLN A 55 -1.70 -2.50 -11.21
CA GLN A 55 -0.66 -2.01 -12.09
C GLN A 55 -0.46 -0.50 -11.93
N ALA A 56 -1.54 0.28 -11.85
CA ALA A 56 -1.48 1.72 -11.59
C ALA A 56 -0.76 2.06 -10.26
N THR A 57 -1.04 1.31 -9.18
CA THR A 57 -0.30 1.46 -7.91
C THR A 57 1.17 1.11 -8.06
N LYS A 58 1.50 0.06 -8.82
CA LYS A 58 2.89 -0.32 -9.09
C LYS A 58 3.63 0.76 -9.89
N ASP A 59 2.98 1.32 -10.90
CA ASP A 59 3.52 2.39 -11.73
C ASP A 59 3.76 3.66 -10.91
N ALA A 60 2.85 3.99 -9.98
CA ALA A 60 3.06 5.07 -9.02
C ALA A 60 4.34 4.86 -8.17
N GLY A 61 4.61 3.63 -7.74
CA GLY A 61 5.85 3.29 -7.03
C GLY A 61 7.09 3.47 -7.89
N VAL A 62 7.03 3.07 -9.17
CA VAL A 62 8.12 3.30 -10.13
C VAL A 62 8.39 4.79 -10.34
N ILE A 63 7.34 5.61 -10.49
CA ILE A 63 7.45 7.07 -10.62
C ILE A 63 8.09 7.68 -9.35
N ALA A 64 7.80 7.14 -8.16
CA ALA A 64 8.42 7.55 -6.89
C ALA A 64 9.89 7.06 -6.73
N GLY A 65 10.44 6.33 -7.70
CA GLY A 65 11.79 5.78 -7.65
C GLY A 65 11.92 4.65 -6.63
N LEU A 66 10.87 3.84 -6.49
CA LEU A 66 10.83 2.63 -5.69
C LEU A 66 10.71 1.39 -6.58
N ASN A 67 11.34 0.29 -6.16
CA ASN A 67 11.19 -1.02 -6.75
C ASN A 67 10.13 -1.80 -5.97
N VAL A 68 8.91 -1.77 -6.50
CA VAL A 68 7.74 -2.45 -5.94
C VAL A 68 7.90 -3.96 -6.08
N MET A 69 8.39 -4.59 -5.03
CA MET A 69 8.67 -6.03 -4.98
C MET A 69 7.39 -6.85 -5.03
N ARG A 70 6.34 -6.34 -4.39
CA ARG A 70 5.03 -7.01 -4.33
C ARG A 70 3.93 -6.01 -4.04
N ILE A 71 2.78 -6.22 -4.68
CA ILE A 71 1.50 -5.67 -4.24
C ILE A 71 0.79 -6.75 -3.44
N ILE A 72 0.41 -6.45 -2.20
CA ILE A 72 -0.33 -7.38 -1.33
C ILE A 72 -1.67 -6.80 -0.95
N ASN A 73 -2.62 -7.66 -0.61
CA ASN A 73 -3.92 -7.19 -0.13
C ASN A 73 -3.75 -6.66 1.30
N GLU A 74 -4.37 -5.52 1.61
CA GLU A 74 -4.44 -4.93 2.95
C GLU A 74 -4.83 -5.95 4.04
N PRO A 75 -5.94 -6.70 3.91
CA PRO A 75 -6.28 -7.67 4.93
C PRO A 75 -5.26 -8.82 5.04
N THR A 76 -4.61 -9.21 3.94
CA THR A 76 -3.51 -10.20 4.01
C THR A 76 -2.30 -9.64 4.78
N ALA A 77 -1.97 -8.36 4.59
CA ALA A 77 -0.91 -7.70 5.34
C ALA A 77 -1.25 -7.65 6.85
N ALA A 78 -2.50 -7.30 7.17
CA ALA A 78 -3.00 -7.29 8.55
C ALA A 78 -2.94 -8.69 9.20
N ALA A 79 -3.32 -9.74 8.47
CA ALA A 79 -3.21 -11.10 8.95
C ALA A 79 -1.76 -11.54 9.20
N ILE A 80 -0.84 -11.19 8.30
CA ILE A 80 0.59 -11.49 8.48
C ILE A 80 1.10 -10.81 9.75
N ALA A 81 0.74 -9.54 9.98
CA ALA A 81 1.10 -8.83 11.20
C ALA A 81 0.56 -9.53 12.46
N TYR A 82 -0.71 -9.95 12.44
CA TYR A 82 -1.32 -10.70 13.55
C TYR A 82 -0.63 -12.06 13.80
N GLY A 83 -0.37 -12.82 12.73
CA GLY A 83 0.25 -14.14 12.79
C GLY A 83 1.71 -14.11 13.26
N LEU A 84 2.46 -13.06 12.92
CA LEU A 84 3.83 -12.85 13.39
C LEU A 84 3.89 -12.42 14.86
N ASP A 85 2.95 -11.58 15.30
CA ASP A 85 2.86 -11.13 16.70
C ASP A 85 2.46 -12.28 17.64
N LYS A 86 1.58 -13.18 17.17
CA LYS A 86 1.21 -14.39 17.89
C LYS A 86 2.12 -15.57 17.55
N LYS A 87 3.41 -15.47 17.94
CA LYS A 87 4.38 -16.60 17.90
C LYS A 87 3.68 -17.92 18.25
N THR A 88 3.62 -18.78 17.25
CA THR A 88 2.76 -19.96 17.14
C THR A 88 3.20 -21.08 18.08
N ASN A 89 2.74 -21.03 19.33
CA ASN A 89 2.79 -22.19 20.25
C ASN A 89 1.58 -23.14 20.08
N SER A 90 0.89 -23.10 18.94
CA SER A 90 -0.28 -23.96 18.70
C SER A 90 -0.36 -24.35 17.22
N SER A 91 -0.09 -25.60 16.92
CA SER A 91 -0.09 -26.24 15.58
C SER A 91 -1.50 -26.50 15.03
N SER A 92 -2.48 -25.67 15.37
CA SER A 92 -3.89 -25.83 14.98
C SER A 92 -4.30 -24.68 14.07
N GLU A 93 -4.91 -25.01 12.93
CA GLU A 93 -5.55 -24.02 12.04
C GLU A 93 -6.54 -23.14 12.83
N LYS A 94 -6.55 -21.85 12.52
CA LYS A 94 -7.41 -20.83 13.12
C LYS A 94 -8.14 -20.04 12.04
N ASN A 95 -9.42 -19.83 12.26
CA ASN A 95 -10.23 -18.95 11.44
C ASN A 95 -10.05 -17.52 11.95
N VAL A 96 -9.66 -16.61 11.06
CA VAL A 96 -9.45 -15.19 11.39
C VAL A 96 -10.34 -14.34 10.49
N LEU A 97 -11.13 -13.48 11.11
CA LEU A 97 -11.89 -12.43 10.43
C LEU A 97 -11.16 -11.11 10.62
N ILE A 98 -10.92 -10.40 9.51
CA ILE A 98 -10.28 -9.09 9.51
C ILE A 98 -11.31 -8.07 9.09
N PHE A 99 -11.44 -7.05 9.93
CA PHE A 99 -12.37 -5.96 9.76
C PHE A 99 -11.56 -4.67 9.60
N ASP A 100 -11.55 -4.10 8.39
CA ASP A 100 -10.86 -2.84 8.09
C ASP A 100 -11.89 -1.74 7.80
N LEU A 101 -11.95 -0.75 8.70
CA LEU A 101 -12.85 0.41 8.60
C LEU A 101 -11.99 1.67 8.47
N GLY A 102 -11.64 1.98 7.22
CA GLY A 102 -10.79 3.12 6.85
C GLY A 102 -11.57 4.39 6.50
N GLY A 103 -10.85 5.47 6.20
CA GLY A 103 -11.44 6.78 5.89
C GLY A 103 -12.12 6.89 4.51
N GLY A 104 -11.99 5.88 3.66
CA GLY A 104 -12.58 5.84 2.31
C GLY A 104 -12.95 4.46 1.78
N THR A 105 -12.68 3.40 2.56
CA THR A 105 -12.92 2.00 2.20
C THR A 105 -13.42 1.23 3.43
N PHE A 106 -14.28 0.25 3.17
CA PHE A 106 -14.76 -0.71 4.15
C PHE A 106 -14.51 -2.10 3.56
N ASP A 107 -13.59 -2.85 4.17
CA ASP A 107 -13.12 -4.14 3.67
C ASP A 107 -13.30 -5.23 4.75
N ASP A 108 -14.11 -6.24 4.44
CA ASP A 108 -14.27 -7.45 5.25
C ASP A 108 -13.62 -8.64 4.52
N LEU A 109 -12.61 -9.28 5.14
CA LEU A 109 -12.01 -10.50 4.60
C LEU A 109 -11.97 -11.61 5.66
N TYR A 110 -12.52 -12.76 5.28
CA TYR A 110 -12.43 -14.01 6.03
C TYR A 110 -11.30 -14.89 5.49
N THR A 111 -10.44 -15.39 6.36
CA THR A 111 -9.26 -16.16 5.96
C THR A 111 -8.96 -17.29 6.95
N HIS A 112 -8.47 -18.42 6.41
CA HIS A 112 -8.01 -19.58 7.16
C HIS A 112 -6.48 -19.55 7.27
N TYR A 113 -5.94 -19.75 8.47
CA TYR A 113 -4.49 -19.75 8.75
C TYR A 113 -4.06 -20.94 9.59
#